data_AF-A0A6G1GZE3-F1
#
_entry.id   AF-A0A6G1GZE3-F1
#
_cell.length_a   1.000
_cell.length_b   1.000
_cell.length_c   1.000
_cell.angle_alpha   90.00
_cell.angle_beta   90.00
_cell.angle_gamma   90.00
#
_symmetry.space_group_name_H-M   'P 1'
#
loop_
_entity.id
_entity.type
_entity.pdbx_description
1 polymer ?
#
loop_
_entity_poly.entity_id
_entity_poly.type
_entity_poly.pdbx_seq_one_letter_code
_entity_poly.pdbx_strand_id
1 'polypeptide(L)'
;MSLSRSPSPQRGGGWSSPGLNTPYNSGSRRSSPMRAYSNGATNNVTWASAQAKSAEVKGYPAFQTRNQGIFARYARKVSSGMGLPMFAGANNKDYAEKEKLGRGRWASGGRPSITNLLRIIGNNLRRGKLVVLIPFCMVCGFLLYILFILTPLNRLYNRSTYGRGGSKFVIILAANQGGGVMEWKGPREWAIERDSVRNKKKYVQKWGYELDIVDMSTKKKYAHEWRENWEKVDLIRAAMRKYPTAEWFWWLDLNTFIMEPTYSLQSHIFNNLPANTYRDINDYNPLNISHPLTYPYLDPISLSPVGDNKPDSINLIVPQDCGGFNLGSFFVRRSVWTDRLLDIWWDPVGYEQKHMEWEHKEQDALEYMYRNQPWVRPHVAFIPQRKVNSFPPGACNDGGENPRFHYKEQDRDFLVNMAGCEWGRDCWGEMYNYRQLSNRLNRGRWERFKDGVSDYFRKRREETQKRKEEEERRKKEGQGQQQG
;
A
#
# COMPACT_ATOMS: atom_id res chain seq x y z
N MET A 1 48.22 63.72 -15.77
CA MET A 1 47.08 64.59 -15.43
C MET A 1 46.16 63.79 -14.50
N SER A 2 46.31 63.86 -13.18
CA SER A 2 45.85 64.92 -12.24
C SER A 2 44.32 65.01 -12.21
N LEU A 3 43.57 64.85 -11.11
CA LEU A 3 43.82 64.89 -9.65
C LEU A 3 42.51 64.35 -8.98
N SER A 4 42.55 63.45 -7.98
CA SER A 4 42.57 63.74 -6.52
C SER A 4 41.20 64.20 -5.96
N ARG A 5 40.64 63.68 -4.86
CA ARG A 5 41.23 63.53 -3.51
C ARG A 5 40.29 62.74 -2.58
N SER A 6 40.88 61.93 -1.71
CA SER A 6 40.41 61.68 -0.34
C SER A 6 40.75 62.89 0.56
N PRO A 7 40.09 63.03 1.73
CA PRO A 7 40.84 62.75 2.95
C PRO A 7 40.02 62.09 4.08
N SER A 8 40.76 61.35 4.90
CA SER A 8 40.44 60.90 6.26
C SER A 8 40.55 62.08 7.27
N PRO A 9 40.64 61.85 8.60
CA PRO A 9 39.55 61.69 9.56
C PRO A 9 39.53 62.81 10.65
N GLN A 10 38.39 63.01 11.31
CA GLN A 10 38.32 63.77 12.57
C GLN A 10 37.57 62.92 13.62
N ARG A 11 38.29 62.51 14.68
CA ARG A 11 38.39 63.13 16.01
C ARG A 11 37.17 62.84 16.89
N GLY A 12 37.27 61.77 17.68
CA GLY A 12 36.44 61.61 18.87
C GLY A 12 36.25 60.15 19.28
N GLY A 13 36.97 59.70 20.31
CA GLY A 13 36.53 58.59 21.16
C GLY A 13 37.04 57.21 20.79
N GLY A 14 38.29 56.92 21.16
CA GLY A 14 38.78 55.54 21.24
C GLY A 14 38.19 54.78 22.45
N TRP A 15 37.76 53.56 22.15
CA TRP A 15 37.79 52.27 22.89
C TRP A 15 37.63 52.21 24.42
N SER A 16 36.79 51.26 24.84
CA SER A 16 36.98 50.53 26.11
C SER A 16 36.65 49.04 25.94
N SER A 17 37.63 48.25 25.50
CA SER A 17 37.75 46.84 25.85
C SER A 17 38.42 46.74 27.24
N PRO A 18 37.88 46.00 28.23
CA PRO A 18 38.55 45.82 29.50
C PRO A 18 39.56 44.67 29.39
N GLY A 19 40.83 45.03 29.20
CA GLY A 19 41.97 44.16 29.50
C GLY A 19 42.61 44.59 30.82
N LEU A 20 42.99 43.61 31.64
CA LEU A 20 43.91 43.79 32.76
C LEU A 20 45.16 44.55 32.31
N ASN A 21 45.59 45.55 33.08
CA ASN A 21 47.00 45.79 33.38
C ASN A 21 47.15 46.60 34.68
N THR A 22 48.09 46.13 35.48
CA THR A 22 48.64 46.72 36.71
C THR A 22 49.09 48.17 36.53
N PRO A 23 49.22 48.93 37.64
CA PRO A 23 50.39 49.78 37.77
C PRO A 23 51.18 49.54 39.06
N TYR A 24 52.48 49.66 38.83
CA TYR A 24 53.60 49.68 39.76
C TYR A 24 53.65 51.05 40.47
N ASN A 25 53.75 51.01 41.79
CA ASN A 25 54.59 51.87 42.65
C ASN A 25 54.47 53.42 42.61
N SER A 26 54.01 54.03 43.69
CA SER A 26 54.81 54.92 44.56
C SER A 26 53.92 55.73 45.52
N GLY A 27 54.41 55.98 46.74
CA GLY A 27 53.94 57.12 47.54
C GLY A 27 53.00 56.83 48.72
N SER A 28 53.56 56.26 49.79
CA SER A 28 53.30 56.64 51.20
C SER A 28 51.85 56.92 51.66
N ARG A 29 51.32 56.05 52.53
CA ARG A 29 50.95 56.39 53.92
C ARG A 29 50.62 55.13 54.71
N ARG A 30 51.47 54.85 55.69
CA ARG A 30 51.21 53.91 56.79
C ARG A 30 50.06 54.43 57.65
N SER A 31 49.20 53.52 58.09
CA SER A 31 48.85 53.35 59.51
C SER A 31 48.25 51.96 59.69
N SER A 32 49.05 51.03 60.21
CA SER A 32 48.61 49.73 60.72
C SER A 32 47.79 49.95 62.02
N PRO A 33 47.06 48.92 62.52
CA PRO A 33 47.74 47.79 63.15
C PRO A 33 47.34 46.42 62.57
N MET A 34 48.39 45.62 62.45
CA MET A 34 48.42 44.20 62.19
C MET A 34 47.95 43.43 63.44
N ARG A 35 47.21 42.31 63.26
CA ARG A 35 47.27 41.20 64.22
C ARG A 35 48.20 40.15 63.63
N ALA A 36 49.38 40.03 64.24
CA ALA A 36 50.32 38.96 63.95
C ALA A 36 49.82 37.66 64.60
N TYR A 37 49.92 36.55 63.86
CA TYR A 37 50.24 35.27 64.47
C TYR A 37 51.43 34.67 63.72
N SER A 38 52.39 34.23 64.53
CA SER A 38 53.71 33.72 64.19
C SER A 38 53.66 32.47 63.33
N ASN A 39 54.53 32.43 62.32
CA ASN A 39 54.99 31.17 61.73
C ASN A 39 55.75 30.33 62.77
N GLY A 40 55.62 29.02 62.66
CA GLY A 40 56.43 28.05 63.40
C GLY A 40 56.28 26.65 62.80
N ALA A 41 57.22 26.30 61.92
CA ALA A 41 57.69 24.98 61.48
C ALA A 41 56.77 23.74 61.45
N THR A 42 56.85 23.05 60.29
CA THR A 42 56.75 21.59 60.07
C THR A 42 55.52 20.82 60.59
N ASN A 43 54.72 20.32 59.64
CA ASN A 43 53.90 19.10 59.72
C ASN A 43 52.89 18.99 60.87
N ASN A 44 51.93 19.91 60.96
CA ASN A 44 50.65 19.55 61.58
C ASN A 44 49.48 20.41 61.06
N VAL A 45 48.89 19.99 59.92
CA VAL A 45 47.65 20.60 59.42
C VAL A 45 46.49 19.95 60.18
N THR A 46 45.92 20.66 61.15
CA THR A 46 44.75 20.19 61.89
C THR A 46 43.47 20.42 61.08
N TRP A 47 42.45 19.57 61.29
CA TRP A 47 41.18 19.62 60.55
C TRP A 47 40.51 21.01 60.57
N ALA A 48 40.64 21.74 61.68
CA ALA A 48 40.15 23.10 61.82
C ALA A 48 40.81 24.09 60.84
N SER A 49 42.12 23.94 60.55
CA SER A 49 42.84 24.82 59.62
C SER A 49 42.48 24.55 58.15
N ALA A 50 42.16 23.30 57.79
CA ALA A 50 41.65 22.94 56.48
C ALA A 50 40.18 23.38 56.29
N GLN A 51 39.37 23.31 57.34
CA GLN A 51 37.98 23.78 57.31
C GLN A 51 37.92 25.30 57.13
N ALA A 52 38.77 26.06 57.81
CA ALA A 52 38.88 27.51 57.65
C ALA A 52 39.29 27.92 56.22
N LYS A 53 40.29 27.25 55.62
CA LYS A 53 40.66 27.47 54.20
C LYS A 53 39.54 27.10 53.23
N SER A 54 38.74 26.08 53.52
CA SER A 54 37.61 25.68 52.67
C SER A 54 36.40 26.61 52.79
N ALA A 55 36.23 27.29 53.93
CA ALA A 55 35.18 28.27 54.15
C ALA A 55 35.44 29.57 53.37
N GLU A 56 36.71 29.94 53.20
CA GLU A 56 37.14 31.12 52.44
C GLU A 56 36.91 30.95 50.91
N VAL A 57 36.92 29.71 50.40
CA VAL A 57 36.65 29.39 48.99
C VAL A 57 35.14 29.35 48.65
N LYS A 58 34.25 29.39 49.66
CA LYS A 58 32.78 29.46 49.46
C LYS A 58 32.24 30.88 49.25
N GLY A 59 33.11 31.87 49.08
CA GLY A 59 32.75 33.30 48.95
C GLY A 59 32.50 33.84 47.53
N TYR A 60 32.29 33.01 46.51
CA TYR A 60 31.86 33.51 45.20
C TYR A 60 30.32 33.62 45.14
N PRO A 61 29.75 34.78 44.73
CA PRO A 61 28.31 34.90 44.62
C PRO A 61 27.80 33.97 43.52
N ALA A 62 26.87 33.09 43.87
CA ALA A 62 26.19 32.24 42.90
C ALA A 62 25.42 33.12 41.91
N PHE A 63 25.82 33.07 40.64
CA PHE A 63 25.16 33.76 39.54
C PHE A 63 23.71 33.23 39.41
N GLN A 64 22.73 33.98 39.91
CA GLN A 64 21.32 33.66 39.72
C GLN A 64 20.92 33.96 38.27
N THR A 65 20.95 32.93 37.40
CA THR A 65 20.32 33.05 36.08
C THR A 65 18.80 32.90 36.22
N ARG A 66 18.11 34.02 36.06
CA ARG A 66 16.67 34.17 35.84
C ARG A 66 16.08 33.05 34.96
N ASN A 67 14.95 32.49 35.40
CA ASN A 67 14.08 31.48 34.76
C ASN A 67 14.38 31.19 33.28
N GLN A 68 15.05 30.07 33.01
CA GLN A 68 15.12 29.47 31.68
C GLN A 68 14.41 28.11 31.65
N GLY A 69 13.45 28.01 30.74
CA GLY A 69 12.58 26.85 30.55
C GLY A 69 13.32 25.55 30.23
N ILE A 70 12.58 24.44 30.34
CA ILE A 70 13.07 23.06 30.30
C ILE A 70 13.92 22.77 29.04
N PHE A 71 13.61 23.40 27.91
CA PHE A 71 14.33 23.23 26.64
C PHE A 71 15.78 23.75 26.65
N ALA A 72 16.05 24.88 27.31
CA ALA A 72 17.41 25.43 27.40
C ALA A 72 18.35 24.57 28.26
N ARG A 73 17.78 23.81 29.22
CA ARG A 73 18.52 22.84 30.03
C ARG A 73 18.86 21.57 29.25
N TYR A 74 18.00 21.17 28.31
CA TYR A 74 18.26 19.99 27.46
C TYR A 74 19.32 20.29 26.39
N ALA A 75 19.26 21.46 25.74
CA ALA A 75 20.24 21.87 24.72
C ALA A 75 21.67 21.99 25.27
N ARG A 76 21.84 22.45 26.52
CA ARG A 76 23.15 22.46 27.20
C ARG A 76 23.69 21.07 27.51
N LYS A 77 22.82 20.09 27.73
CA LYS A 77 23.21 18.69 28.03
C LYS A 77 23.61 17.92 26.77
N VAL A 78 23.06 18.29 25.62
CA VAL A 78 23.45 17.73 24.31
C VAL A 78 24.76 18.37 23.82
N SER A 79 24.93 19.69 23.97
CA SER A 79 26.18 20.38 23.58
C SER A 79 27.40 20.02 24.43
N SER A 80 27.21 19.64 25.69
CA SER A 80 28.29 19.11 26.56
C SER A 80 28.51 17.59 26.42
N GLY A 81 27.61 16.88 25.73
CA GLY A 81 27.70 15.43 25.50
C GLY A 81 28.29 15.03 24.15
N MET A 82 28.34 15.95 23.18
CA MET A 82 28.95 15.73 21.86
C MET A 82 30.33 16.38 21.82
N GLY A 83 31.30 15.74 22.45
CA GLY A 83 32.71 16.03 22.21
C GLY A 83 33.07 15.62 20.77
N LEU A 84 33.24 16.62 19.90
CA LEU A 84 33.93 16.46 18.63
C LEU A 84 35.37 15.97 18.88
N PRO A 85 35.91 15.01 18.12
CA PRO A 85 37.31 14.62 18.27
C PRO A 85 38.18 15.70 17.63
N MET A 86 38.79 16.54 18.46
CA MET A 86 39.92 17.37 18.05
C MET A 86 41.14 16.46 17.85
N PHE A 87 41.58 16.34 16.61
CA PHE A 87 42.92 15.84 16.29
C PHE A 87 43.93 16.92 16.66
N ALA A 88 44.61 16.75 17.80
CA ALA A 88 45.82 17.50 18.13
C ALA A 88 46.93 16.51 18.45
N GLY A 89 47.78 16.26 17.46
CA GLY A 89 49.06 15.55 17.62
C GLY A 89 50.06 16.48 18.29
N ALA A 90 50.65 16.00 19.38
CA ALA A 90 51.50 16.74 20.29
C ALA A 90 52.91 16.97 19.75
N ASN A 91 53.49 18.11 20.14
CA ASN A 91 54.89 18.21 20.53
C ASN A 91 54.95 19.10 21.77
N ASN A 92 54.92 18.49 22.96
CA ASN A 92 55.69 18.97 24.11
C ASN A 92 55.72 17.94 25.21
N LYS A 93 56.94 17.75 25.73
CA LYS A 93 57.30 16.91 26.86
C LYS A 93 57.00 17.64 28.16
N ASP A 94 56.88 16.83 29.21
CA ASP A 94 56.91 17.18 30.64
C ASP A 94 55.63 17.80 31.21
N TYR A 95 54.84 16.98 31.90
CA TYR A 95 54.47 17.19 33.32
C TYR A 95 53.92 15.86 33.86
N ALA A 96 54.60 15.35 34.89
CA ALA A 96 54.28 14.08 35.54
C ALA A 96 53.09 14.25 36.48
N GLU A 97 51.89 13.87 36.03
CA GLU A 97 50.74 13.68 36.91
C GLU A 97 50.62 12.18 37.26
N LYS A 98 50.93 11.86 38.52
CA LYS A 98 50.62 10.56 39.11
C LYS A 98 49.11 10.44 39.28
N GLU A 99 48.42 9.81 38.32
CA GLU A 99 47.08 9.26 38.57
C GLU A 99 46.89 7.85 37.99
N LYS A 100 46.78 6.89 38.92
CA LYS A 100 45.92 5.69 38.90
C LYS A 100 46.01 4.80 37.66
N LEU A 101 46.90 3.82 37.78
CA LEU A 101 46.82 2.52 37.12
C LEU A 101 45.41 1.92 37.32
N GLY A 102 44.62 1.82 36.25
CA GLY A 102 43.30 1.20 36.38
C GLY A 102 42.35 1.35 35.21
N ARG A 103 42.79 1.65 33.98
CA ARG A 103 41.96 1.47 32.76
C ARG A 103 42.83 1.05 31.60
N GLY A 104 42.66 -0.20 31.17
CA GLY A 104 43.29 -0.75 29.97
C GLY A 104 43.03 0.14 28.75
N ARG A 105 44.12 0.49 28.07
CA ARG A 105 44.11 1.15 26.76
C ARG A 105 43.36 0.27 25.76
N TRP A 106 42.50 0.90 24.96
CA TRP A 106 41.88 0.26 23.81
C TRP A 106 42.95 0.00 22.76
N ALA A 107 43.25 -1.27 22.48
CA ALA A 107 43.97 -1.66 21.29
C ALA A 107 43.02 -1.50 20.08
N SER A 108 43.35 -0.55 19.22
CA SER A 108 42.76 -0.42 17.88
C SER A 108 43.27 -1.55 17.00
N GLY A 109 42.36 -2.34 16.42
CA GLY A 109 42.71 -3.37 15.44
C GLY A 109 42.00 -4.70 15.66
N GLY A 110 40.70 -4.76 15.36
CA GLY A 110 39.98 -6.04 15.34
C GLY A 110 38.58 -5.88 14.76
N ARG A 111 38.24 -6.72 13.76
CA ARG A 111 36.92 -6.81 13.12
C ARG A 111 35.78 -6.84 14.17
N PRO A 112 34.60 -6.29 13.87
CA PRO A 112 33.52 -6.20 14.85
C PRO A 112 33.04 -7.60 15.23
N SER A 113 33.47 -8.09 16.39
CA SER A 113 33.01 -9.36 16.96
C SER A 113 31.66 -9.15 17.64
N ILE A 114 30.77 -10.13 17.50
CA ILE A 114 29.47 -10.24 18.18
C ILE A 114 29.62 -10.04 19.70
N THR A 115 30.77 -10.44 20.26
CA THR A 115 31.07 -10.27 21.69
C THR A 115 31.20 -8.81 22.13
N ASN A 116 31.70 -7.92 21.27
CA ASN A 116 31.76 -6.49 21.54
C ASN A 116 30.37 -5.85 21.48
N LEU A 117 29.51 -6.31 20.56
CA LEU A 117 28.11 -5.87 20.48
C LEU A 117 27.34 -6.29 21.74
N LEU A 118 27.52 -7.53 22.18
CA LEU A 118 26.91 -8.08 23.40
C LEU A 118 27.39 -7.35 24.66
N ARG A 119 28.65 -6.92 24.72
CA ARG A 119 29.18 -6.12 25.84
C ARG A 119 28.61 -4.70 25.90
N ILE A 120 28.41 -4.08 24.73
CA ILE A 120 27.75 -2.76 24.63
C ILE A 120 26.28 -2.87 25.05
N ILE A 121 25.58 -3.92 24.60
CA ILE A 121 24.19 -4.22 24.99
C ILE A 121 24.11 -4.48 26.51
N GLY A 122 25.00 -5.32 27.05
CA GLY A 122 25.04 -5.66 28.48
C GLY A 122 25.34 -4.47 29.40
N ASN A 123 26.27 -3.58 29.00
CA ASN A 123 26.59 -2.37 29.76
C ASN A 123 25.45 -1.32 29.72
N ASN A 124 24.68 -1.27 28.63
CA ASN A 124 23.50 -0.41 28.53
C ASN A 124 22.27 -1.01 29.25
N LEU A 125 22.21 -2.33 29.41
CA LEU A 125 21.20 -3.03 30.20
C LEU A 125 21.31 -2.68 31.70
N ARG A 126 22.55 -2.65 32.22
CA ARG A 126 22.83 -2.30 33.62
C ARG A 126 22.57 -0.83 33.98
N ARG A 127 22.46 0.07 33.00
CA ARG A 127 22.25 1.52 33.23
C ARG A 127 20.81 1.99 33.01
N GLY A 128 19.85 1.07 32.88
CA GLY A 128 18.42 1.39 32.72
C GLY A 128 18.04 2.09 31.40
N LYS A 129 19.01 2.40 30.53
CA LYS A 129 18.78 3.10 29.26
C LYS A 129 18.03 2.23 28.24
N LEU A 130 18.24 0.90 28.26
CA LEU A 130 17.49 -0.05 27.42
C LEU A 130 16.01 -0.19 27.82
N VAL A 131 15.67 0.03 29.10
CA VAL A 131 14.28 0.00 29.59
C VAL A 131 13.44 1.10 28.96
N VAL A 132 14.04 2.22 28.55
CA VAL A 132 13.37 3.32 27.84
C VAL A 132 13.50 3.16 26.32
N LEU A 133 14.62 2.62 25.84
CA LEU A 133 14.91 2.50 24.41
C LEU A 133 14.06 1.40 23.74
N ILE A 134 13.80 0.29 24.43
CA ILE A 134 12.92 -0.78 23.93
C ILE A 134 11.47 -0.31 23.71
N PRO A 135 10.77 0.29 24.70
CA PRO A 135 9.41 0.79 24.46
C PRO A 135 9.41 1.95 23.48
N PHE A 136 10.45 2.81 23.45
CA PHE A 136 10.59 3.84 22.41
C PHE A 136 10.71 3.24 21.01
N CYS A 137 11.53 2.20 20.81
CA CYS A 137 11.63 1.49 19.54
C CYS A 137 10.34 0.76 19.19
N MET A 138 9.61 0.20 20.15
CA MET A 138 8.29 -0.40 19.89
C MET A 138 7.25 0.65 19.50
N VAL A 139 7.23 1.81 20.16
CA VAL A 139 6.33 2.92 19.81
C VAL A 139 6.70 3.52 18.46
N CYS A 140 7.98 3.73 18.17
CA CYS A 140 8.46 4.17 16.85
C CYS A 140 8.16 3.13 15.77
N GLY A 141 8.37 1.83 16.05
CA GLY A 141 8.03 0.75 15.14
C GLY A 141 6.54 0.65 14.87
N PHE A 142 5.71 0.84 15.90
CA PHE A 142 4.26 0.90 15.78
C PHE A 142 3.80 2.15 15.01
N LEU A 143 4.41 3.31 15.24
CA LEU A 143 4.16 4.52 14.47
C LEU A 143 4.59 4.36 13.02
N LEU A 144 5.75 3.77 12.73
CA LEU A 144 6.20 3.48 11.37
C LEU A 144 5.30 2.45 10.70
N TYR A 145 4.77 1.46 11.43
CA TYR A 145 3.80 0.49 10.93
C TYR A 145 2.45 1.15 10.60
N ILE A 146 1.96 2.02 11.49
CA ILE A 146 0.76 2.82 11.25
C ILE A 146 0.96 3.74 10.05
N LEU A 147 2.09 4.43 9.97
CA LEU A 147 2.44 5.26 8.83
C LEU A 147 2.50 4.41 7.58
N PHE A 148 3.14 3.24 7.59
CA PHE A 148 3.18 2.36 6.43
C PHE A 148 1.76 1.97 5.95
N ILE A 149 0.87 1.58 6.87
CA ILE A 149 -0.50 1.18 6.51
C ILE A 149 -1.36 2.35 6.04
N LEU A 150 -1.26 3.51 6.69
CA LEU A 150 -2.11 4.68 6.42
C LEU A 150 -1.59 5.59 5.29
N THR A 151 -0.30 5.53 4.95
CA THR A 151 0.32 6.42 3.95
C THR A 151 0.36 5.81 2.56
N PRO A 152 0.57 6.63 1.50
CA PRO A 152 0.84 6.16 0.14
C PRO A 152 2.09 5.25 0.01
N LEU A 153 2.91 5.07 1.06
CA LEU A 153 4.08 4.21 1.02
C LEU A 153 3.72 2.74 0.78
N ASN A 154 2.64 2.23 1.39
CA ASN A 154 2.17 0.87 1.12
C ASN A 154 1.70 0.72 -0.34
N ARG A 155 1.10 1.76 -0.92
CA ARG A 155 0.76 1.76 -2.35
C ARG A 155 2.00 1.72 -3.23
N LEU A 156 3.03 2.52 -2.91
CA LEU A 156 4.30 2.51 -3.63
C LEU A 156 5.02 1.15 -3.50
N TYR A 157 5.02 0.55 -2.32
CA TYR A 157 5.55 -0.78 -2.08
C TYR A 157 4.80 -1.85 -2.90
N ASN A 158 3.46 -1.82 -2.87
CA ASN A 158 2.65 -2.77 -3.63
C ASN A 158 2.83 -2.60 -5.14
N ARG A 159 3.00 -1.36 -5.63
CA ARG A 159 3.25 -1.04 -7.04
C ARG A 159 4.66 -1.45 -7.48
N SER A 160 5.66 -1.33 -6.60
CA SER A 160 7.07 -1.58 -6.94
C SER A 160 7.29 -3.01 -7.45
N THR A 161 8.17 -3.15 -8.45
CA THR A 161 8.53 -4.45 -9.05
C THR A 161 9.25 -5.37 -8.06
N TYR A 162 10.06 -4.81 -7.17
CA TYR A 162 10.79 -5.54 -6.11
C TYR A 162 9.91 -5.88 -4.89
N GLY A 163 8.81 -5.16 -4.68
CA GLY A 163 7.86 -5.44 -3.61
C GLY A 163 6.86 -6.53 -4.01
N ARG A 164 5.59 -6.14 -4.20
CA ARG A 164 4.53 -7.08 -4.63
C ARG A 164 4.30 -7.14 -6.15
N GLY A 165 4.98 -6.31 -6.94
CA GLY A 165 4.92 -6.37 -8.40
C GLY A 165 3.57 -5.92 -9.00
N GLY A 166 2.82 -5.04 -8.33
CA GLY A 166 1.53 -4.55 -8.82
C GLY A 166 1.62 -3.83 -10.18
N SER A 167 2.72 -3.13 -10.45
CA SER A 167 2.95 -2.46 -11.75
C SER A 167 3.01 -3.40 -12.96
N LYS A 168 3.15 -4.71 -12.76
CA LYS A 168 3.10 -5.71 -13.84
C LYS A 168 1.68 -6.00 -14.34
N PHE A 169 0.66 -5.60 -13.59
CA PHE A 169 -0.75 -5.89 -13.89
C PHE A 169 -1.51 -4.60 -14.20
N VAL A 170 -2.20 -4.60 -15.34
CA VAL A 170 -3.08 -3.52 -15.77
C VAL A 170 -4.49 -4.07 -15.91
N ILE A 171 -5.46 -3.43 -15.25
CA ILE A 171 -6.87 -3.73 -15.44
C ILE A 171 -7.41 -2.76 -16.49
N ILE A 172 -8.04 -3.30 -17.53
CA ILE A 172 -8.68 -2.52 -18.58
C ILE A 172 -10.18 -2.58 -18.35
N LEU A 173 -10.81 -1.41 -18.32
CA LEU A 173 -12.25 -1.23 -18.19
C LEU A 173 -12.72 -0.28 -19.28
N ALA A 174 -13.53 -0.78 -20.20
CA ALA A 174 -14.30 0.06 -21.10
C ALA A 174 -15.52 0.63 -20.33
N ALA A 175 -15.57 1.95 -20.15
CA ALA A 175 -16.67 2.62 -19.48
C ALA A 175 -16.96 3.95 -20.17
N ASN A 176 -18.23 4.32 -20.31
CA ASN A 176 -18.62 5.59 -20.92
C ASN A 176 -18.92 6.62 -19.84
N GLN A 177 -17.87 7.33 -19.42
CA GLN A 177 -17.94 8.37 -18.37
C GLN A 177 -18.69 9.63 -18.82
N GLY A 178 -18.83 9.85 -20.13
CA GLY A 178 -19.41 11.07 -20.72
C GLY A 178 -20.90 10.98 -21.06
N GLY A 179 -21.52 9.81 -20.97
CA GLY A 179 -22.86 9.57 -21.51
C GLY A 179 -22.82 9.20 -23.00
N GLY A 180 -23.81 8.43 -23.46
CA GLY A 180 -23.87 7.91 -24.83
C GLY A 180 -24.00 9.01 -25.90
N VAL A 181 -23.45 8.74 -27.09
CA VAL A 181 -23.61 9.61 -28.27
C VAL A 181 -24.87 9.26 -29.07
N MET A 182 -25.29 7.99 -29.05
CA MET A 182 -26.44 7.49 -29.83
C MET A 182 -27.70 7.31 -28.96
N GLU A 183 -27.54 6.82 -27.72
CA GLU A 183 -28.63 6.65 -26.76
C GLU A 183 -28.34 7.34 -25.42
N TRP A 184 -29.35 7.98 -24.85
CA TRP A 184 -29.25 8.58 -23.52
C TRP A 184 -29.14 7.49 -22.47
N LYS A 185 -27.98 7.44 -21.81
CA LYS A 185 -27.70 6.46 -20.77
C LYS A 185 -28.72 6.56 -19.62
N GLY A 186 -29.37 5.45 -19.32
CA GLY A 186 -30.41 5.38 -18.30
C GLY A 186 -29.84 5.55 -16.87
N PRO A 187 -30.66 5.96 -15.88
CA PRO A 187 -30.21 6.09 -14.48
C PRO A 187 -29.59 4.80 -13.91
N ARG A 188 -30.10 3.63 -14.33
CA ARG A 188 -29.59 2.31 -13.93
C ARG A 188 -28.20 2.04 -14.49
N GLU A 189 -27.96 2.31 -15.77
CA GLU A 189 -26.66 2.15 -16.43
C GLU A 189 -25.61 3.09 -15.82
N TRP A 190 -25.99 4.34 -15.51
CA TRP A 190 -25.13 5.26 -14.77
C TRP A 190 -24.73 4.70 -13.41
N ALA A 191 -25.67 4.09 -12.71
CA ALA A 191 -25.40 3.49 -11.41
C ALA A 191 -24.51 2.25 -11.51
N ILE A 192 -24.73 1.37 -12.50
CA ILE A 192 -23.89 0.18 -12.77
C ILE A 192 -22.46 0.62 -13.05
N GLU A 193 -22.26 1.56 -13.98
CA GLU A 193 -20.92 2.04 -14.31
C GLU A 193 -20.23 2.64 -13.10
N ARG A 194 -20.92 3.54 -12.37
CA ARG A 194 -20.35 4.19 -11.20
C ARG A 194 -19.91 3.18 -10.14
N ASP A 195 -20.73 2.16 -9.88
CA ASP A 195 -20.44 1.13 -8.88
C ASP A 195 -19.33 0.19 -9.35
N SER A 196 -19.31 -0.18 -10.63
CA SER A 196 -18.27 -0.99 -11.27
C SER A 196 -16.90 -0.30 -11.26
N VAL A 197 -16.84 0.96 -11.72
CA VAL A 197 -15.63 1.79 -11.70
C VAL A 197 -15.14 1.97 -10.26
N ARG A 198 -16.04 2.28 -9.32
CA ARG A 198 -15.68 2.46 -7.91
C ARG A 198 -15.12 1.18 -7.29
N ASN A 199 -15.70 0.02 -7.60
CA ASN A 199 -15.24 -1.29 -7.13
C ASN A 199 -13.83 -1.59 -7.63
N LYS A 200 -13.60 -1.51 -8.95
CA LYS A 200 -12.31 -1.78 -9.58
C LYS A 200 -11.23 -0.79 -9.13
N LYS A 201 -11.58 0.50 -9.02
CA LYS A 201 -10.65 1.54 -8.50
C LYS A 201 -10.20 1.26 -7.08
N LYS A 202 -11.10 0.80 -6.19
CA LYS A 202 -10.74 0.41 -4.82
C LYS A 202 -9.77 -0.77 -4.80
N TYR A 203 -10.03 -1.79 -5.62
CA TYR A 203 -9.16 -2.97 -5.70
C TYR A 203 -7.75 -2.62 -6.19
N VAL A 204 -7.68 -1.84 -7.27
CA VAL A 204 -6.42 -1.38 -7.87
C VAL A 204 -5.61 -0.52 -6.92
N GLN A 205 -6.26 0.41 -6.20
CA GLN A 205 -5.59 1.24 -5.21
C GLN A 205 -4.97 0.43 -4.07
N LYS A 206 -5.64 -0.64 -3.63
CA LYS A 206 -5.18 -1.50 -2.55
C LYS A 206 -3.92 -2.29 -2.93
N TRP A 207 -3.90 -2.85 -4.15
CA TRP A 207 -2.82 -3.73 -4.61
C TRP A 207 -1.76 -3.05 -5.48
N GLY A 208 -1.93 -1.76 -5.77
CA GLY A 208 -0.95 -1.00 -6.55
C GLY A 208 -0.92 -1.37 -8.03
N TYR A 209 -2.00 -1.93 -8.57
CA TYR A 209 -2.18 -2.13 -10.01
C TYR A 209 -2.39 -0.80 -10.74
N GLU A 210 -2.51 -0.85 -12.06
CA GLU A 210 -2.99 0.25 -12.88
C GLU A 210 -4.41 -0.03 -13.38
N LEU A 211 -5.26 1.01 -13.42
CA LEU A 211 -6.62 0.91 -13.96
C LEU A 211 -6.72 1.83 -15.18
N ASP A 212 -6.84 1.22 -16.36
CA ASP A 212 -7.08 1.95 -17.59
C ASP A 212 -8.58 1.99 -17.86
N ILE A 213 -9.19 3.15 -17.60
CA ILE A 213 -10.58 3.40 -17.95
C ILE A 213 -10.59 4.08 -19.30
N VAL A 214 -11.10 3.38 -20.31
CA VAL A 214 -11.18 3.93 -21.67
C VAL A 214 -12.59 4.37 -21.96
N ASP A 215 -12.71 5.64 -22.35
CA ASP A 215 -13.99 6.22 -22.75
C ASP A 215 -14.36 5.76 -24.16
N MET A 216 -15.50 5.07 -24.24
CA MET A 216 -16.03 4.49 -25.46
C MET A 216 -16.94 5.46 -26.24
N SER A 217 -17.30 6.61 -25.64
CA SER A 217 -18.24 7.59 -26.21
C SER A 217 -17.82 8.04 -27.61
N THR A 218 -16.56 8.42 -27.77
CA THR A 218 -16.00 8.95 -29.01
C THR A 218 -15.92 7.92 -30.14
N LYS A 219 -15.79 6.65 -29.79
CA LYS A 219 -15.72 5.54 -30.76
C LYS A 219 -17.11 5.16 -31.26
N LYS A 220 -18.12 5.11 -30.37
CA LYS A 220 -19.52 4.85 -30.76
C LYS A 220 -20.05 5.82 -31.82
N LYS A 221 -19.61 7.08 -31.80
CA LYS A 221 -20.05 8.12 -32.77
C LYS A 221 -19.81 7.75 -34.24
N TYR A 222 -18.77 6.97 -34.52
CA TYR A 222 -18.35 6.60 -35.89
C TYR A 222 -18.35 5.09 -36.10
N ALA A 223 -18.85 4.33 -35.13
CA ALA A 223 -18.84 2.89 -35.13
C ALA A 223 -20.26 2.39 -35.41
N HIS A 224 -20.38 1.49 -36.37
CA HIS A 224 -21.61 0.73 -36.57
C HIS A 224 -21.87 -0.18 -35.36
N GLU A 225 -23.13 -0.53 -35.11
CA GLU A 225 -23.59 -1.30 -33.93
C GLU A 225 -22.83 -2.64 -33.73
N TRP A 226 -22.31 -3.23 -34.81
CA TRP A 226 -21.52 -4.46 -34.76
C TRP A 226 -20.07 -4.29 -34.28
N ARG A 227 -19.53 -3.07 -34.17
CA ARG A 227 -18.22 -2.82 -33.52
C ARG A 227 -18.27 -3.01 -32.02
N GLU A 228 -19.44 -2.82 -31.41
CA GLU A 228 -19.60 -2.91 -29.96
C GLU A 228 -19.24 -4.34 -29.53
N ASN A 229 -18.20 -4.46 -28.69
CA ASN A 229 -17.49 -5.67 -28.20
C ASN A 229 -16.15 -5.98 -28.89
N TRP A 230 -16.02 -5.82 -30.21
CA TRP A 230 -14.75 -6.09 -30.89
C TRP A 230 -13.65 -5.10 -30.47
N GLU A 231 -14.04 -3.91 -30.00
CA GLU A 231 -13.12 -2.86 -29.53
C GLU A 231 -12.17 -3.34 -28.42
N LYS A 232 -12.50 -4.43 -27.71
CA LYS A 232 -11.62 -5.12 -26.76
C LYS A 232 -10.20 -5.30 -27.32
N VAL A 233 -10.09 -5.75 -28.57
CA VAL A 233 -8.82 -6.06 -29.23
C VAL A 233 -7.96 -4.80 -29.39
N ASP A 234 -8.55 -3.73 -29.92
CA ASP A 234 -7.86 -2.44 -30.09
C ASP A 234 -7.46 -1.79 -28.77
N LEU A 235 -8.33 -1.89 -27.76
CA LEU A 235 -8.09 -1.32 -26.44
C LEU A 235 -6.98 -2.05 -25.70
N ILE A 236 -6.93 -3.38 -25.80
CA ILE A 236 -5.83 -4.17 -25.23
C ILE A 236 -4.51 -3.77 -25.90
N ARG A 237 -4.48 -3.66 -27.24
CA ARG A 237 -3.30 -3.20 -27.97
C ARG A 237 -2.87 -1.79 -27.56
N ALA A 238 -3.83 -0.86 -27.39
CA ALA A 238 -3.56 0.49 -26.93
C ALA A 238 -3.01 0.52 -25.49
N ALA A 239 -3.57 -0.28 -24.59
CA ALA A 239 -3.09 -0.41 -23.22
C ALA A 239 -1.67 -0.99 -23.15
N MET A 240 -1.34 -1.96 -24.01
CA MET A 240 0.02 -2.51 -24.14
C MET A 240 1.04 -1.45 -24.56
N ARG A 241 0.67 -0.52 -25.44
CA ARG A 241 1.53 0.61 -25.81
C ARG A 241 1.66 1.65 -24.69
N LYS A 242 0.54 1.94 -24.00
CA LYS A 242 0.48 2.93 -22.91
C LYS A 242 1.28 2.51 -21.68
N TYR A 243 1.29 1.21 -21.35
CA TYR A 243 1.92 0.68 -20.14
C TYR A 243 3.05 -0.31 -20.45
N PRO A 244 4.22 0.14 -20.93
CA PRO A 244 5.30 -0.74 -21.41
C PRO A 244 5.86 -1.68 -20.33
N THR A 245 5.77 -1.31 -19.05
CA THR A 245 6.27 -2.12 -17.93
C THR A 245 5.33 -3.25 -17.52
N ALA A 246 4.10 -3.27 -18.03
CA ALA A 246 3.11 -4.27 -17.67
C ALA A 246 3.29 -5.56 -18.47
N GLU A 247 3.17 -6.68 -17.77
CA GLU A 247 3.28 -8.04 -18.31
C GLU A 247 1.90 -8.62 -18.60
N TRP A 248 0.94 -8.41 -17.70
CA TRP A 248 -0.40 -8.97 -17.77
C TRP A 248 -1.46 -7.88 -17.82
N PHE A 249 -2.41 -8.06 -18.74
CA PHE A 249 -3.55 -7.19 -18.97
C PHE A 249 -4.80 -7.99 -18.65
N TRP A 250 -5.58 -7.50 -17.69
CA TRP A 250 -6.84 -8.11 -17.29
C TRP A 250 -7.97 -7.28 -17.87
N TRP A 251 -8.70 -7.85 -18.82
CA TRP A 251 -9.91 -7.26 -19.33
C TRP A 251 -11.07 -7.54 -18.37
N LEU A 252 -11.85 -6.50 -18.04
CA LEU A 252 -13.06 -6.62 -17.24
C LEU A 252 -14.22 -5.86 -17.85
N ASP A 253 -15.34 -6.55 -18.06
CA ASP A 253 -16.58 -5.92 -18.51
C ASP A 253 -17.20 -5.02 -17.43
N LEU A 254 -18.05 -4.09 -17.88
CA LEU A 254 -18.75 -3.16 -17.00
C LEU A 254 -19.64 -3.89 -15.97
N ASN A 255 -20.31 -4.96 -16.42
CA ASN A 255 -21.25 -5.77 -15.65
C ASN A 255 -20.54 -6.79 -14.72
N THR A 256 -19.27 -6.57 -14.39
CA THR A 256 -18.50 -7.40 -13.43
C THR A 256 -18.26 -6.68 -12.11
N PHE A 257 -18.26 -7.43 -11.01
CA PHE A 257 -18.02 -6.92 -9.66
C PHE A 257 -17.01 -7.80 -8.90
N ILE A 258 -15.94 -7.19 -8.40
CA ILE A 258 -14.92 -7.87 -7.58
C ILE A 258 -15.49 -8.05 -6.17
N MET A 259 -15.72 -9.31 -5.80
CA MET A 259 -16.31 -9.71 -4.52
C MET A 259 -15.27 -9.77 -3.42
N GLU A 260 -14.04 -10.22 -3.74
CA GLU A 260 -12.97 -10.45 -2.78
C GLU A 260 -11.78 -9.49 -2.96
N PRO A 261 -11.79 -8.31 -2.31
CA PRO A 261 -10.67 -7.38 -2.40
C PRO A 261 -9.50 -7.76 -1.47
N THR A 262 -9.58 -8.86 -0.73
CA THR A 262 -8.68 -9.21 0.37
C THR A 262 -7.36 -9.83 -0.07
N TYR A 263 -7.29 -10.38 -1.27
CA TYR A 263 -6.10 -11.00 -1.84
C TYR A 263 -5.77 -10.46 -3.26
N SER A 264 -4.53 -10.70 -3.67
CA SER A 264 -3.95 -10.22 -4.94
C SER A 264 -4.20 -11.23 -6.07
N LEU A 265 -4.07 -10.78 -7.33
CA LEU A 265 -4.15 -11.64 -8.51
C LEU A 265 -2.98 -12.63 -8.53
N GLN A 266 -1.81 -12.20 -8.08
CA GLN A 266 -0.61 -13.03 -7.99
C GLN A 266 -0.85 -14.23 -7.07
N SER A 267 -1.34 -13.97 -5.85
CA SER A 267 -1.66 -15.04 -4.89
C SER A 267 -2.82 -15.92 -5.35
N HIS A 268 -3.78 -15.36 -6.10
CA HIS A 268 -4.97 -16.09 -6.54
C HIS A 268 -4.70 -17.01 -7.72
N ILE A 269 -4.00 -16.50 -8.74
CA ILE A 269 -3.85 -17.15 -10.05
C ILE A 269 -2.36 -17.38 -10.37
N PHE A 270 -1.58 -16.31 -10.48
CA PHE A 270 -0.30 -16.35 -11.21
C PHE A 270 0.84 -17.04 -10.48
N ASN A 271 0.87 -17.03 -9.14
CA ASN A 271 1.93 -17.72 -8.38
C ASN A 271 1.86 -19.24 -8.55
N ASN A 272 0.65 -19.78 -8.72
CA ASN A 272 0.39 -21.20 -8.91
C ASN A 272 -0.34 -21.45 -10.23
N LEU A 273 0.16 -20.84 -11.32
CA LEU A 273 -0.49 -20.90 -12.63
C LEU A 273 -0.80 -22.35 -13.08
N PRO A 274 0.13 -23.32 -13.02
CA PRO A 274 -0.13 -24.70 -13.47
C PRO A 274 -1.23 -25.44 -12.70
N ALA A 275 -1.46 -25.10 -11.42
CA ALA A 275 -2.48 -25.74 -10.60
C ALA A 275 -3.85 -25.05 -10.76
N ASN A 276 -3.84 -23.80 -11.21
CA ASN A 276 -5.04 -22.98 -11.34
C ASN A 276 -5.64 -23.04 -12.75
N THR A 277 -4.83 -23.34 -13.76
CA THR A 277 -5.23 -23.43 -15.15
C THR A 277 -5.04 -24.84 -15.69
N TYR A 278 -5.79 -25.16 -16.74
CA TYR A 278 -5.66 -26.38 -17.51
C TYR A 278 -5.61 -25.99 -18.99
N ARG A 279 -4.96 -26.80 -19.83
CA ARG A 279 -4.84 -26.53 -21.27
C ARG A 279 -5.63 -27.50 -22.13
N ASP A 280 -5.88 -28.69 -21.61
CA ASP A 280 -6.69 -29.66 -22.33
C ASP A 280 -8.15 -29.22 -22.30
N ILE A 281 -8.69 -28.88 -23.47
CA ILE A 281 -10.09 -28.51 -23.60
C ILE A 281 -11.04 -29.66 -23.23
N ASN A 282 -10.57 -30.91 -23.26
CA ASN A 282 -11.39 -32.07 -22.92
C ASN A 282 -11.83 -32.11 -21.43
N ASP A 283 -11.15 -31.37 -20.54
CA ASP A 283 -11.56 -31.24 -19.14
C ASP A 283 -12.93 -30.54 -19.00
N TYR A 284 -13.22 -29.61 -19.92
CA TYR A 284 -14.52 -28.96 -20.04
C TYR A 284 -14.75 -28.46 -21.47
N ASN A 285 -15.67 -29.10 -22.18
CA ASN A 285 -15.88 -28.83 -23.60
C ASN A 285 -17.37 -28.68 -23.94
N PRO A 286 -18.02 -27.59 -23.51
CA PRO A 286 -19.43 -27.33 -23.84
C PRO A 286 -19.66 -27.21 -25.36
N LEU A 287 -18.65 -26.73 -26.10
CA LEU A 287 -18.69 -26.52 -27.55
C LEU A 287 -18.43 -27.79 -28.38
N ASN A 288 -18.14 -28.92 -27.72
CA ASN A 288 -17.82 -30.19 -28.36
C ASN A 288 -16.71 -30.07 -29.43
N ILE A 289 -15.67 -29.28 -29.15
CA ILE A 289 -14.52 -29.06 -30.03
C ILE A 289 -13.66 -30.32 -30.05
N SER A 290 -13.38 -30.86 -31.24
CA SER A 290 -12.49 -32.02 -31.38
C SER A 290 -11.05 -31.67 -31.02
N HIS A 291 -10.49 -32.36 -30.02
CA HIS A 291 -9.10 -32.20 -29.58
C HIS A 291 -8.56 -33.48 -28.94
N PRO A 292 -7.28 -33.86 -29.13
CA PRO A 292 -6.30 -33.25 -30.03
C PRO A 292 -6.63 -33.49 -31.50
N LEU A 293 -6.09 -32.65 -32.38
CA LEU A 293 -6.18 -32.88 -33.82
C LEU A 293 -5.22 -34.01 -34.23
N THR A 294 -5.57 -34.74 -35.29
CA THR A 294 -4.80 -35.90 -35.78
C THR A 294 -4.22 -35.69 -37.19
N TYR A 295 -4.22 -34.44 -37.69
CA TYR A 295 -3.75 -34.14 -39.03
C TYR A 295 -2.22 -34.32 -39.17
N PRO A 296 -1.75 -34.96 -40.25
CA PRO A 296 -0.33 -35.36 -40.39
C PRO A 296 0.64 -34.19 -40.63
N TYR A 297 0.14 -33.03 -41.02
CA TYR A 297 0.94 -31.83 -41.30
C TYR A 297 1.13 -30.92 -40.07
N LEU A 298 0.57 -31.29 -38.92
CA LEU A 298 0.70 -30.51 -37.68
C LEU A 298 2.00 -30.83 -36.97
N ASP A 299 2.56 -29.82 -36.30
CA ASP A 299 3.73 -29.99 -35.45
C ASP A 299 3.38 -30.77 -34.15
N PRO A 300 4.38 -31.40 -33.51
CA PRO A 300 4.16 -32.18 -32.29
C PRO A 300 3.54 -31.38 -31.13
N ILE A 301 3.74 -30.05 -31.09
CA ILE A 301 3.20 -29.20 -30.02
C ILE A 301 1.71 -28.97 -30.27
N SER A 302 1.30 -28.68 -31.50
CA SER A 302 -0.12 -28.53 -31.86
C SER A 302 -0.92 -29.83 -31.85
N LEU A 303 -0.25 -30.98 -31.97
CA LEU A 303 -0.87 -32.31 -31.77
C LEU A 303 -1.08 -32.66 -30.30
N SER A 304 -0.34 -32.01 -29.39
CA SER A 304 -0.43 -32.28 -27.95
C SER A 304 -1.67 -31.60 -27.35
N PRO A 305 -2.46 -32.31 -26.52
CA PRO A 305 -3.61 -31.72 -25.84
C PRO A 305 -3.23 -30.55 -24.91
N VAL A 306 -2.01 -30.57 -24.38
CA VAL A 306 -1.49 -29.58 -23.43
C VAL A 306 -0.44 -28.64 -24.04
N GLY A 307 -0.23 -28.73 -25.36
CA GLY A 307 0.84 -28.03 -26.05
C GLY A 307 2.22 -28.47 -25.54
N ASP A 308 3.03 -27.48 -25.14
CA ASP A 308 4.40 -27.68 -24.66
C ASP A 308 4.53 -27.93 -23.15
N ASN A 309 3.40 -28.02 -22.43
CA ASN A 309 3.32 -28.20 -20.98
C ASN A 309 4.13 -27.19 -20.12
N LYS A 310 4.50 -26.03 -20.67
CA LYS A 310 5.25 -24.99 -19.94
C LYS A 310 4.34 -23.82 -19.58
N PRO A 311 4.20 -23.43 -18.30
CA PRO A 311 3.36 -22.29 -17.92
C PRO A 311 3.82 -20.97 -18.53
N ASP A 312 5.12 -20.82 -18.81
CA ASP A 312 5.68 -19.62 -19.43
C ASP A 312 5.19 -19.37 -20.85
N SER A 313 4.64 -20.39 -21.52
CA SER A 313 4.08 -20.25 -22.86
C SER A 313 2.62 -19.80 -22.85
N ILE A 314 1.98 -19.73 -21.68
CA ILE A 314 0.61 -19.22 -21.55
C ILE A 314 0.61 -17.71 -21.79
N ASN A 315 -0.09 -17.29 -22.83
CA ASN A 315 -0.26 -15.89 -23.19
C ASN A 315 -1.71 -15.42 -23.07
N LEU A 316 -2.68 -16.33 -23.15
CA LEU A 316 -4.10 -16.03 -23.00
C LEU A 316 -4.72 -16.97 -21.97
N ILE A 317 -5.41 -16.40 -20.97
CA ILE A 317 -6.14 -17.16 -19.95
C ILE A 317 -7.61 -16.80 -20.07
N VAL A 318 -8.44 -17.77 -20.45
CA VAL A 318 -9.86 -17.56 -20.71
C VAL A 318 -10.69 -18.51 -19.86
N PRO A 319 -11.69 -18.01 -19.13
CA PRO A 319 -12.61 -18.88 -18.41
C PRO A 319 -13.66 -19.46 -19.37
N GLN A 320 -14.19 -20.64 -19.04
CA GLN A 320 -15.20 -21.33 -19.84
C GLN A 320 -16.53 -21.41 -19.09
N ASP A 321 -17.61 -20.97 -19.72
CA ASP A 321 -18.96 -20.99 -19.18
C ASP A 321 -19.83 -22.10 -19.80
N CYS A 322 -21.15 -22.00 -19.67
CA CYS A 322 -22.07 -22.98 -20.24
C CYS A 322 -22.08 -23.03 -21.77
N GLY A 323 -21.77 -21.91 -22.42
CA GLY A 323 -21.81 -21.77 -23.88
C GLY A 323 -20.46 -21.98 -24.53
N GLY A 324 -19.36 -21.78 -23.81
CA GLY A 324 -18.04 -21.80 -24.42
C GLY A 324 -17.05 -20.91 -23.72
N PHE A 325 -16.36 -20.07 -24.48
CA PHE A 325 -15.34 -19.16 -23.98
C PHE A 325 -15.99 -17.88 -23.51
N ASN A 326 -15.66 -17.43 -22.29
CA ASN A 326 -16.19 -16.18 -21.78
C ASN A 326 -15.15 -15.06 -21.77
N LEU A 327 -15.46 -13.96 -22.45
CA LEU A 327 -14.59 -12.78 -22.56
C LEU A 327 -15.03 -11.60 -21.70
N GLY A 328 -15.81 -11.85 -20.64
CA GLY A 328 -16.17 -10.83 -19.65
C GLY A 328 -15.11 -10.60 -18.58
N SER A 329 -14.25 -11.59 -18.34
CA SER A 329 -13.09 -11.50 -17.45
C SER A 329 -12.00 -12.45 -17.92
N PHE A 330 -10.98 -11.95 -18.61
CA PHE A 330 -9.90 -12.77 -19.16
C PHE A 330 -8.55 -12.04 -19.11
N PHE A 331 -7.45 -12.80 -19.14
CA PHE A 331 -6.11 -12.26 -19.00
C PHE A 331 -5.29 -12.47 -20.26
N VAL A 332 -4.56 -11.44 -20.63
CA VAL A 332 -3.67 -11.43 -21.80
C VAL A 332 -2.28 -11.04 -21.35
N ARG A 333 -1.27 -11.80 -21.75
CA ARG A 333 0.14 -11.50 -21.52
C ARG A 333 0.69 -10.68 -22.68
N ARG A 334 1.58 -9.73 -22.42
CA ARG A 334 2.38 -9.08 -23.46
C ARG A 334 3.31 -10.12 -24.09
N SER A 335 3.15 -10.38 -25.37
CA SER A 335 4.06 -11.24 -26.13
C SER A 335 3.92 -10.96 -27.63
N VAL A 336 4.92 -11.38 -28.41
CA VAL A 336 4.85 -11.32 -29.88
C VAL A 336 3.70 -12.19 -30.42
N TRP A 337 3.38 -13.29 -29.73
CA TRP A 337 2.23 -14.12 -30.07
C TRP A 337 0.92 -13.36 -29.88
N THR A 338 0.81 -12.61 -28.78
CA THR A 338 -0.39 -11.83 -28.47
C THR A 338 -0.61 -10.74 -29.49
N ASP A 339 0.44 -10.00 -29.89
CA ASP A 339 0.32 -8.97 -30.92
C ASP A 339 -0.23 -9.56 -32.23
N ARG A 340 0.28 -10.73 -32.65
CA ARG A 340 -0.22 -11.46 -33.83
C ARG A 340 -1.66 -11.95 -33.67
N LEU A 341 -2.02 -12.47 -32.49
CA LEU A 341 -3.39 -12.87 -32.21
C LEU A 341 -4.33 -11.68 -32.32
N LEU A 342 -3.99 -10.54 -31.72
CA LEU A 342 -4.83 -9.34 -31.79
C LEU A 342 -4.95 -8.81 -33.24
N ASP A 343 -3.94 -8.99 -34.09
CA ASP A 343 -4.01 -8.60 -35.51
C ASP A 343 -5.00 -9.48 -36.27
N ILE A 344 -4.94 -10.80 -36.07
CA ILE A 344 -5.83 -11.76 -36.74
C ILE A 344 -7.25 -11.70 -36.15
N TRP A 345 -7.38 -11.46 -34.84
CA TRP A 345 -8.67 -11.33 -34.20
C TRP A 345 -9.44 -10.10 -34.70
N TRP A 346 -8.74 -9.04 -35.10
CA TRP A 346 -9.34 -7.85 -35.71
C TRP A 346 -9.37 -7.91 -37.25
N ASP A 347 -9.17 -9.08 -37.86
CA ASP A 347 -9.20 -9.24 -39.32
C ASP A 347 -10.61 -8.90 -39.86
N PRO A 348 -10.72 -8.03 -40.90
CA PRO A 348 -11.98 -7.76 -41.59
C PRO A 348 -12.76 -9.01 -42.01
N VAL A 349 -12.11 -10.14 -42.27
CA VAL A 349 -12.82 -11.40 -42.56
C VAL A 349 -13.67 -11.84 -41.36
N GLY A 350 -13.07 -11.85 -40.17
CA GLY A 350 -13.78 -12.23 -38.94
C GLY A 350 -14.79 -11.17 -38.53
N TYR A 351 -14.34 -9.91 -38.47
CA TYR A 351 -15.10 -8.80 -37.90
C TYR A 351 -16.13 -8.18 -38.87
N GLU A 352 -15.90 -8.14 -40.19
CA GLU A 352 -16.84 -7.52 -41.15
C GLU A 352 -17.57 -8.52 -42.03
N GLN A 353 -16.96 -9.62 -42.46
CA GLN A 353 -17.65 -10.56 -43.36
C GLN A 353 -18.51 -11.56 -42.61
N LYS A 354 -18.01 -12.06 -41.47
CA LYS A 354 -18.68 -13.09 -40.67
C LYS A 354 -19.45 -12.56 -39.47
N HIS A 355 -19.57 -11.24 -39.29
CA HIS A 355 -20.30 -10.66 -38.15
C HIS A 355 -21.76 -11.09 -38.05
N MET A 356 -22.39 -11.46 -39.17
CA MET A 356 -23.74 -12.01 -39.18
C MET A 356 -23.82 -13.49 -38.76
N GLU A 357 -22.70 -14.22 -38.85
CA GLU A 357 -22.58 -15.61 -38.39
C GLU A 357 -22.27 -15.70 -36.89
N TRP A 358 -21.63 -14.67 -36.33
CA TRP A 358 -21.23 -14.62 -34.91
C TRP A 358 -22.35 -14.07 -34.03
N GLU A 359 -23.07 -14.96 -33.34
CA GLU A 359 -24.08 -14.57 -32.36
C GLU A 359 -23.44 -13.83 -31.17
N HIS A 360 -22.30 -14.33 -30.68
CA HIS A 360 -21.53 -13.74 -29.58
C HIS A 360 -20.29 -12.97 -30.05
N LYS A 361 -20.31 -12.48 -31.30
CA LYS A 361 -19.33 -11.53 -31.84
C LYS A 361 -17.87 -11.99 -31.66
N GLU A 362 -17.09 -11.29 -30.83
CA GLU A 362 -15.66 -11.53 -30.65
C GLU A 362 -15.37 -12.83 -29.90
N GLN A 363 -16.33 -13.33 -29.12
CA GLN A 363 -16.24 -14.63 -28.43
C GLN A 363 -16.23 -15.77 -29.44
N ASP A 364 -17.24 -15.85 -30.31
CA ASP A 364 -17.33 -16.88 -31.35
C ASP A 364 -16.14 -16.82 -32.31
N ALA A 365 -15.66 -15.61 -32.62
CA ALA A 365 -14.47 -15.45 -33.45
C ALA A 365 -13.20 -16.06 -32.81
N LEU A 366 -13.03 -15.91 -31.49
CA LEU A 366 -11.94 -16.54 -30.77
C LEU A 366 -12.10 -18.06 -30.73
N GLU A 367 -13.31 -18.56 -30.55
CA GLU A 367 -13.61 -19.99 -30.58
C GLU A 367 -13.33 -20.59 -31.96
N TYR A 368 -13.71 -19.89 -33.02
CA TYR A 368 -13.40 -20.26 -34.40
C TYR A 368 -11.90 -20.30 -34.65
N MET A 369 -11.15 -19.29 -34.18
CA MET A 369 -9.69 -19.30 -34.27
C MET A 369 -9.10 -20.46 -33.47
N TYR A 370 -9.55 -20.69 -32.24
CA TYR A 370 -9.07 -21.81 -31.43
C TYR A 370 -9.34 -23.17 -32.10
N ARG A 371 -10.51 -23.34 -32.70
CA ARG A 371 -10.89 -24.57 -33.42
C ARG A 371 -10.04 -24.78 -34.67
N ASN A 372 -9.86 -23.75 -35.50
CA ASN A 372 -9.27 -23.90 -36.83
C ASN A 372 -7.76 -23.60 -36.91
N GLN A 373 -7.21 -22.82 -35.98
CA GLN A 373 -5.82 -22.36 -36.00
C GLN A 373 -4.96 -23.10 -34.97
N PRO A 374 -4.10 -24.05 -35.40
CA PRO A 374 -3.33 -24.90 -34.47
C PRO A 374 -2.32 -24.14 -33.60
N TRP A 375 -1.80 -23.02 -34.10
CA TRP A 375 -0.79 -22.20 -33.41
C TRP A 375 -1.37 -21.40 -32.23
N VAL A 376 -2.70 -21.28 -32.14
CA VAL A 376 -3.38 -20.55 -31.04
C VAL A 376 -3.37 -21.40 -29.77
N ARG A 377 -3.70 -22.70 -29.88
CA ARG A 377 -3.99 -23.57 -28.72
C ARG A 377 -2.87 -23.71 -27.70
N PRO A 378 -1.59 -23.91 -28.08
CA PRO A 378 -0.50 -24.08 -27.10
C PRO A 378 -0.31 -22.89 -26.16
N HIS A 379 -0.78 -21.71 -26.57
CA HIS A 379 -0.64 -20.45 -25.84
C HIS A 379 -1.90 -20.04 -25.07
N VAL A 380 -3.00 -20.76 -25.25
CA VAL A 380 -4.26 -20.56 -24.52
C VAL A 380 -4.32 -21.53 -23.34
N ALA A 381 -4.73 -21.01 -22.18
CA ALA A 381 -5.04 -21.82 -21.02
C ALA A 381 -6.44 -21.47 -20.51
N PHE A 382 -7.14 -22.47 -20.01
CA PHE A 382 -8.45 -22.34 -19.41
C PHE A 382 -8.33 -22.24 -17.90
N ILE A 383 -9.24 -21.50 -17.31
CA ILE A 383 -9.36 -21.36 -15.86
C ILE A 383 -10.80 -21.68 -15.45
N PRO A 384 -11.04 -22.37 -14.32
CA PRO A 384 -12.40 -22.60 -13.85
C PRO A 384 -13.18 -21.28 -13.72
N GLN A 385 -14.35 -21.20 -14.35
CA GLN A 385 -15.18 -19.98 -14.42
C GLN A 385 -15.32 -19.28 -13.07
N ARG A 386 -15.67 -20.02 -12.02
CA ARG A 386 -15.90 -19.46 -10.67
C ARG A 386 -14.68 -18.79 -10.04
N LYS A 387 -13.46 -19.13 -10.46
CA LYS A 387 -12.25 -18.48 -9.94
C LYS A 387 -12.14 -17.03 -10.39
N VAL A 388 -12.62 -16.66 -11.57
CA VAL A 388 -12.34 -15.33 -12.15
C VAL A 388 -13.55 -14.64 -12.77
N ASN A 389 -14.67 -15.36 -12.93
CA ASN A 389 -15.79 -14.95 -13.75
C ASN A 389 -17.10 -15.68 -13.35
N SER A 390 -17.37 -15.86 -12.06
CA SER A 390 -18.58 -16.57 -11.62
C SER A 390 -19.85 -15.88 -12.09
N PHE A 391 -20.92 -16.65 -12.34
CA PHE A 391 -22.20 -16.13 -12.79
C PHE A 391 -23.23 -16.03 -11.67
N PRO A 392 -24.14 -15.05 -11.73
CA PRO A 392 -25.29 -15.02 -10.83
C PRO A 392 -26.23 -16.21 -11.08
N PRO A 393 -26.98 -16.66 -10.07
CA PRO A 393 -28.00 -17.68 -10.26
C PRO A 393 -29.03 -17.18 -11.28
N GLY A 394 -29.32 -18.00 -12.30
CA GLY A 394 -30.24 -17.68 -13.39
C GLY A 394 -29.58 -17.25 -14.71
N ALA A 395 -28.26 -17.07 -14.74
CA ALA A 395 -27.50 -17.12 -15.98
C ALA A 395 -27.34 -18.59 -16.42
N CYS A 396 -27.18 -18.88 -17.72
CA CYS A 396 -27.02 -20.25 -18.23
C CYS A 396 -28.19 -21.20 -17.85
N ASN A 397 -29.42 -20.80 -18.15
CA ASN A 397 -30.64 -21.30 -17.51
C ASN A 397 -31.17 -22.68 -17.98
N ASP A 398 -30.33 -23.53 -18.56
CA ASP A 398 -30.76 -24.80 -19.18
C ASP A 398 -30.92 -25.96 -18.19
N GLY A 399 -30.59 -25.78 -16.90
CA GLY A 399 -30.60 -26.87 -15.92
C GLY A 399 -30.53 -26.50 -14.44
N GLY A 400 -30.81 -25.25 -14.07
CA GLY A 400 -30.78 -24.78 -12.68
C GLY A 400 -29.38 -24.42 -12.16
N GLU A 401 -29.23 -24.30 -10.84
CA GLU A 401 -27.98 -23.82 -10.22
C GLU A 401 -26.85 -24.87 -10.31
N ASN A 402 -25.99 -24.72 -11.32
CA ASN A 402 -24.77 -25.51 -11.46
C ASN A 402 -23.61 -24.97 -10.59
N PRO A 403 -22.98 -25.80 -9.73
CA PRO A 403 -21.87 -25.39 -8.88
C PRO A 403 -20.55 -25.11 -9.64
N ARG A 404 -20.49 -25.35 -10.96
CA ARG A 404 -19.28 -25.16 -11.77
C ARG A 404 -19.07 -23.72 -12.23
N PHE A 405 -20.16 -22.99 -12.51
CA PHE A 405 -20.12 -21.62 -13.03
C PHE A 405 -20.88 -20.60 -12.17
N HIS A 406 -21.85 -21.00 -11.35
CA HIS A 406 -22.57 -20.06 -10.48
C HIS A 406 -21.79 -19.67 -9.24
N TYR A 407 -22.00 -18.42 -8.82
CA TYR A 407 -21.41 -17.82 -7.64
C TYR A 407 -21.85 -18.56 -6.37
N LYS A 408 -20.88 -19.01 -5.56
CA LYS A 408 -21.14 -19.53 -4.21
C LYS A 408 -20.58 -18.62 -3.14
N GLU A 409 -21.45 -18.28 -2.18
CA GLU A 409 -21.07 -17.44 -1.04
C GLU A 409 -20.07 -18.14 -0.11
N GLN A 410 -20.22 -19.45 0.10
CA GLN A 410 -19.37 -20.22 1.02
C GLN A 410 -17.92 -20.30 0.55
N ASP A 411 -17.73 -20.46 -0.76
CA ASP A 411 -16.41 -20.60 -1.38
C ASP A 411 -15.72 -19.24 -1.62
N ARG A 412 -16.47 -18.14 -1.43
CA ARG A 412 -16.01 -16.76 -1.64
C ARG A 412 -15.39 -16.55 -3.02
N ASP A 413 -16.19 -16.81 -4.04
CA ASP A 413 -15.78 -16.62 -5.44
C ASP A 413 -15.29 -15.17 -5.67
N PHE A 414 -14.20 -15.03 -6.41
CA PHE A 414 -13.42 -13.77 -6.47
C PHE A 414 -14.17 -12.62 -7.15
N LEU A 415 -14.86 -12.93 -8.25
CA LEU A 415 -15.54 -11.99 -9.12
C LEU A 415 -16.85 -12.60 -9.59
N VAL A 416 -17.89 -11.77 -9.61
CA VAL A 416 -19.17 -12.09 -10.25
C VAL A 416 -19.33 -11.29 -11.54
N ASN A 417 -19.80 -11.94 -12.59
CA ASN A 417 -20.10 -11.38 -13.89
C ASN A 417 -21.58 -11.59 -14.17
N MET A 418 -22.32 -10.48 -14.24
CA MET A 418 -23.74 -10.47 -14.58
C MET A 418 -23.91 -10.48 -16.10
N ALA A 419 -23.25 -11.43 -16.76
CA ALA A 419 -23.35 -11.61 -18.21
C ALA A 419 -24.80 -11.97 -18.58
N GLY A 420 -25.30 -11.40 -19.68
CA GLY A 420 -26.66 -11.64 -20.17
C GLY A 420 -27.78 -11.10 -19.26
N CYS A 421 -27.47 -10.23 -18.30
CA CYS A 421 -28.52 -9.63 -17.46
C CYS A 421 -29.43 -8.66 -18.23
N GLU A 422 -28.95 -8.15 -19.38
CA GLU A 422 -29.71 -7.27 -20.28
C GLU A 422 -30.90 -7.99 -20.95
N TRP A 423 -30.86 -9.33 -20.96
CA TRP A 423 -31.82 -10.20 -21.62
C TRP A 423 -32.88 -10.67 -20.61
N GLY A 424 -33.72 -9.74 -20.17
CA GLY A 424 -34.89 -10.03 -19.32
C GLY A 424 -34.63 -10.14 -17.81
N ARG A 425 -33.42 -9.78 -17.32
CA ARG A 425 -33.11 -9.68 -15.88
C ARG A 425 -32.81 -8.23 -15.47
N ASP A 426 -32.67 -7.98 -14.17
CA ASP A 426 -32.32 -6.64 -13.66
C ASP A 426 -30.84 -6.56 -13.27
N CYS A 427 -30.00 -6.14 -14.24
CA CYS A 427 -28.56 -5.94 -14.03
C CYS A 427 -28.23 -5.05 -12.82
N TRP A 428 -29.00 -3.97 -12.63
CA TRP A 428 -28.72 -3.03 -11.56
C TRP A 428 -29.08 -3.61 -10.19
N GLY A 429 -30.24 -4.27 -10.09
CA GLY A 429 -30.66 -4.97 -8.88
C GLY A 429 -29.69 -6.07 -8.48
N GLU A 430 -29.24 -6.89 -9.44
CA GLU A 430 -28.22 -7.93 -9.21
C GLU A 430 -26.89 -7.31 -8.72
N MET A 431 -26.38 -6.30 -9.43
CA MET A 431 -25.14 -5.60 -9.07
C MET A 431 -25.24 -4.98 -7.67
N TYR A 432 -26.38 -4.38 -7.35
CA TYR A 432 -26.65 -3.81 -6.03
C TYR A 432 -26.65 -4.88 -4.93
N ASN A 433 -27.27 -6.03 -5.18
CA ASN A 433 -27.30 -7.16 -4.25
C ASN A 433 -25.88 -7.70 -3.99
N TYR A 434 -25.09 -7.93 -5.04
CA TYR A 434 -23.70 -8.38 -4.90
C TYR A 434 -22.81 -7.34 -4.22
N ARG A 435 -23.04 -6.05 -4.47
CA ARG A 435 -22.37 -4.97 -3.76
C ARG A 435 -22.66 -5.00 -2.26
N GLN A 436 -23.93 -5.20 -1.87
CA GLN A 436 -24.28 -5.36 -0.46
C GLN A 436 -23.67 -6.62 0.15
N LEU A 437 -23.69 -7.73 -0.59
CA LEU A 437 -23.12 -9.01 -0.17
C LEU A 437 -21.61 -8.88 0.04
N SER A 438 -20.86 -8.33 -0.91
CA SER A 438 -19.42 -8.08 -0.77
C SER A 438 -19.11 -7.19 0.43
N ASN A 439 -19.89 -6.13 0.64
CA ASN A 439 -19.73 -5.27 1.82
C ASN A 439 -20.01 -6.03 3.13
N ARG A 440 -20.95 -6.99 3.15
CA ARG A 440 -21.26 -7.83 4.32
C ARG A 440 -20.14 -8.83 4.60
N LEU A 441 -19.65 -9.52 3.57
CA LEU A 441 -18.60 -10.53 3.69
C LEU A 441 -17.26 -9.91 4.13
N ASN A 442 -16.92 -8.75 3.55
CA ASN A 442 -15.65 -8.07 3.78
C ASN A 442 -15.63 -7.09 4.96
N ARG A 443 -16.65 -7.10 5.84
CA ARG A 443 -16.65 -6.24 7.04
C ARG A 443 -15.45 -6.51 7.92
N GLY A 444 -14.78 -5.44 8.35
CA GLY A 444 -13.70 -5.54 9.32
C GLY A 444 -14.19 -6.03 10.68
N ARG A 445 -13.29 -6.62 11.49
CA ARG A 445 -13.62 -7.04 12.87
C ARG A 445 -14.20 -5.90 13.71
N TRP A 446 -13.67 -4.69 13.52
CA TRP A 446 -14.15 -3.48 14.19
C TRP A 446 -15.54 -3.04 13.71
N GLU A 447 -15.82 -3.14 12.40
CA GLU A 447 -17.14 -2.80 11.85
C GLU A 447 -18.20 -3.78 12.35
N ARG A 448 -17.88 -5.09 12.36
CA ARG A 448 -18.77 -6.11 12.96
C ARG A 448 -19.04 -5.84 14.43
N PHE A 449 -18.02 -5.42 15.19
CA PHE A 449 -18.18 -5.03 16.59
C PHE A 449 -19.09 -3.80 16.73
N LYS A 450 -18.84 -2.73 15.96
CA LYS A 450 -19.64 -1.51 15.97
C LYS A 450 -21.11 -1.78 15.63
N ASP A 451 -21.34 -2.60 14.61
CA ASP A 451 -22.68 -3.02 14.21
C ASP A 451 -23.37 -3.83 15.31
N GLY A 452 -22.65 -4.79 15.92
CA GLY A 452 -23.20 -5.59 17.03
C GLY A 452 -23.60 -4.71 18.24
N VAL A 453 -22.81 -3.69 18.56
CA VAL A 453 -23.15 -2.71 19.59
C VAL A 453 -24.37 -1.87 19.18
N SER A 454 -24.40 -1.37 17.94
CA SER A 454 -25.53 -0.60 17.41
C SER A 454 -26.83 -1.41 17.40
N ASP A 455 -26.77 -2.66 16.98
CA ASP A 455 -27.90 -3.58 16.92
C ASP A 455 -28.43 -3.92 18.31
N TYR A 456 -27.54 -4.12 19.28
CA TYR A 456 -27.91 -4.29 20.69
C TYR A 456 -28.69 -3.08 21.22
N PHE A 457 -28.21 -1.87 20.97
CA PHE A 457 -28.90 -0.64 21.41
C PHE A 457 -30.23 -0.42 20.68
N ARG A 458 -30.29 -0.72 19.37
CA ARG A 458 -31.53 -0.65 18.58
C ARG A 458 -32.58 -1.61 19.13
N LYS A 459 -32.23 -2.88 19.35
CA LYS A 459 -33.13 -3.89 19.89
C LYS A 459 -33.66 -3.49 21.26
N ARG A 460 -32.80 -2.96 22.14
CA ARG A 460 -33.21 -2.49 23.46
C ARG A 460 -34.16 -1.28 23.39
N ARG A 461 -33.97 -0.38 22.42
CA ARG A 461 -34.88 0.74 22.16
C ARG A 461 -36.25 0.25 21.65
N GLU A 462 -36.26 -0.70 20.72
CA GLU A 462 -37.49 -1.32 20.21
C GLU A 462 -38.26 -2.07 21.31
N GLU A 463 -37.57 -2.83 22.17
CA GLU A 463 -38.18 -3.49 23.34
C GLU A 463 -38.77 -2.49 24.33
N THR A 464 -38.08 -1.39 24.59
CA THR A 464 -38.57 -0.32 25.46
C THR A 464 -39.81 0.34 24.87
N GLN A 465 -39.85 0.56 23.55
CA GLN A 465 -40.98 1.15 22.85
C GLN A 465 -42.19 0.21 22.86
N LYS A 466 -42.00 -1.09 22.60
CA LYS A 466 -43.05 -2.10 22.72
C LYS A 466 -43.63 -2.18 24.13
N ARG A 467 -42.80 -2.11 25.18
CA ARG A 467 -43.27 -2.07 26.57
C ARG A 467 -44.14 -0.85 26.86
N LYS A 468 -43.77 0.32 26.34
CA LYS A 468 -44.58 1.54 26.48
C LYS A 468 -45.91 1.43 25.74
N GLU A 469 -45.91 0.93 24.51
CA GLU A 469 -47.13 0.69 23.73
C GLU A 469 -48.07 -0.33 24.42
N GLU A 470 -47.52 -1.37 25.04
CA GLU A 470 -48.28 -2.36 25.80
C GLU A 470 -48.87 -1.77 27.10
N GLU A 471 -48.11 -0.94 27.80
CA GLU A 471 -48.58 -0.23 28.99
C GLU A 471 -49.69 0.78 28.66
N GLU A 472 -49.60 1.48 27.53
CA GLU A 472 -50.66 2.37 27.03
C GLU A 472 -51.92 1.60 26.62
N ARG A 473 -51.78 0.42 26.00
CA ARG A 473 -52.93 -0.45 25.70
C ARG A 473 -53.64 -0.91 26.97
N ARG A 474 -52.90 -1.38 27.98
CA ARG A 474 -53.47 -1.79 29.27
C ARG A 474 -54.20 -0.65 29.99
N LYS A 475 -53.67 0.59 29.91
CA LYS A 475 -54.33 1.78 30.49
C LYS A 475 -55.65 2.11 29.78
N LYS A 476 -55.72 1.95 28.45
CA LYS A 476 -56.96 2.14 27.67
C LYS A 476 -58.01 1.07 27.97
N GLU A 477 -57.60 -0.19 28.12
CA GLU A 477 -58.50 -1.30 28.47
C GLU A 477 -59.06 -1.15 29.90
N GLY A 478 -58.24 -0.72 30.86
CA GLY A 478 -58.68 -0.46 32.24
C GLY A 478 -59.65 0.73 32.39
N GLN A 479 -59.54 1.74 31.52
CA GLN A 479 -60.48 2.88 31.51
C GLN A 479 -61.83 2.53 30.87
N GLY A 480 -61.86 1.59 29.91
CA GLY A 480 -63.11 1.11 29.31
C GLY A 480 -63.99 0.27 30.25
N GLN A 481 -63.40 -0.38 31.26
CA GLN A 481 -64.12 -1.17 32.27
C GLN A 481 -64.70 -0.33 33.43
N GLN A 482 -64.34 0.96 33.55
CA GLN A 482 -64.89 1.87 34.57
C GLN A 482 -66.05 2.74 34.05
N GLN A 483 -66.43 2.61 32.77
CA GLN A 483 -67.49 3.41 32.13
C GLN A 483 -68.68 2.58 31.63
N GLY A 484 -68.73 1.28 31.92
CA GLY A 484 -69.92 0.42 31.73
C GLY A 484 -70.43 -0.03 33.08
#